data_AF-A0AAW1BYH9-F1
#
_entry.id   AF-A0AAW1BYH9-F1
#
_cell.length_a   1.000
_cell.length_b   1.000
_cell.length_c   1.000
_cell.angle_alpha   90.00
_cell.angle_beta   90.00
_cell.angle_gamma   90.00
#
_symmetry.space_group_name_H-M   'P 1'
#
loop_
_entity.id
_entity.type
_entity.pdbx_description
1 polymer ?
#
loop_
_entity_poly.entity_id
_entity_poly.type
_entity_poly.pdbx_seq_one_letter_code
_entity_poly.pdbx_strand_id
1 'polypeptide(L)'
;MTVGALAGTVVHALEERELDTLKNPTRSLDVILLMGAALGQIAISYFSIVAIVVTHPISMLNSIILAYSISLIIQHISQNIFIIEGLHRQPLLMSEDSQLAAHSTQGPPSPQVLPNEDRALSHLCEEPVPSPAGEETDKSEKEKCEDSSPNMDNLETRQEKQSVSWTYIQAYRHLNWKRRALKEISSFLIMCNIILWIMPSFGAHPVFENGIEKSFYGYSTWFAIVNFGLPLGVFYRMHSVGDLLEVYRSA
;
A
#
# COMPACT_ATOMS: atom_id res chain seq x y z
N MET A 1 -7.22 15.92 -0.64
CA MET A 1 -6.98 14.63 0.06
C MET A 1 -8.15 13.66 -0.11
N THR A 2 -9.42 14.07 0.11
CA THR A 2 -10.59 13.16 0.15
C THR A 2 -10.70 12.25 -1.06
N VAL A 3 -10.60 12.82 -2.27
CA VAL A 3 -10.61 12.09 -3.54
C VAL A 3 -9.51 11.05 -3.62
N GLY A 4 -8.31 11.35 -3.08
CA GLY A 4 -7.19 10.41 -3.03
C GLY A 4 -7.44 9.24 -2.07
N ALA A 5 -7.97 9.51 -0.88
CA ALA A 5 -8.34 8.46 0.08
C ALA A 5 -9.46 7.56 -0.47
N LEU A 6 -10.52 8.15 -1.04
CA LEU A 6 -11.60 7.40 -1.69
C LEU A 6 -11.10 6.59 -2.90
N ALA A 7 -10.23 7.15 -3.74
CA ALA A 7 -9.62 6.41 -4.84
C ALA A 7 -8.76 5.24 -4.32
N GLY A 8 -8.01 5.44 -3.24
CA GLY A 8 -7.24 4.39 -2.57
C GLY A 8 -8.12 3.25 -2.07
N THR A 9 -9.21 3.57 -1.36
CA THR A 9 -10.21 2.58 -0.91
C THR A 9 -10.89 1.86 -2.08
N VAL A 10 -11.22 2.55 -3.18
CA VAL A 10 -11.74 1.88 -4.39
C VAL A 10 -10.69 0.95 -5.00
N VAL A 11 -9.41 1.33 -5.02
CA VAL A 11 -8.33 0.45 -5.53
C VAL A 11 -8.11 -0.76 -4.62
N HIS A 12 -8.24 -0.61 -3.30
CA HIS A 12 -8.26 -1.74 -2.35
C HIS A 12 -9.44 -2.68 -2.62
N ALA A 13 -10.67 -2.15 -2.65
CA ALA A 13 -11.89 -2.92 -2.89
C ALA A 13 -11.91 -3.66 -4.24
N LEU A 14 -11.20 -3.14 -5.26
CA LEU A 14 -11.07 -3.78 -6.57
C LEU A 14 -10.01 -4.89 -6.63
N GLU A 15 -9.12 -5.02 -5.65
CA GLU A 15 -8.10 -6.07 -5.58
C GLU A 15 -8.38 -6.94 -4.36
N GLU A 16 -9.21 -7.96 -4.61
CA GLU A 16 -9.47 -9.08 -3.69
C GLU A 16 -8.15 -9.60 -3.13
N ARG A 17 -7.94 -9.36 -1.83
CA ARG A 17 -6.97 -10.06 -0.99
C ARG A 17 -7.72 -10.60 0.20
N GLU A 18 -7.26 -11.73 0.74
CA GLU A 18 -7.76 -12.22 2.01
C GLU A 18 -7.50 -11.16 3.10
N LEU A 19 -8.56 -10.74 3.79
CA LEU A 19 -8.47 -9.86 4.94
C LEU A 19 -7.89 -10.67 6.10
N ASP A 20 -6.80 -10.19 6.69
CA ASP A 20 -6.12 -10.89 7.78
C ASP A 20 -7.02 -11.01 9.02
N THR A 21 -7.68 -12.16 9.16
CA THR A 21 -8.46 -12.55 10.33
C THR A 21 -7.60 -12.92 11.55
N LEU A 22 -6.26 -12.99 11.39
CA LEU A 22 -5.34 -13.12 12.52
C LEU A 22 -5.30 -11.82 13.34
N LYS A 23 -5.63 -11.95 14.63
CA LYS A 23 -5.83 -10.84 15.55
C LYS A 23 -4.50 -10.30 16.09
N ASN A 24 -3.81 -9.50 15.28
CA ASN A 24 -2.61 -8.76 15.73
C ASN A 24 -3.01 -7.66 16.74
N PRO A 25 -2.53 -7.73 18.01
CA PRO A 25 -2.91 -6.76 19.04
C PRO A 25 -2.38 -5.35 18.75
N THR A 26 -1.21 -5.21 18.10
CA THR A 26 -0.63 -3.92 17.73
C THR A 26 -1.52 -3.22 16.71
N ARG A 27 -1.88 -3.90 15.60
CA ARG A 27 -2.78 -3.36 14.58
C ARG A 27 -4.14 -2.93 15.17
N SER A 28 -4.67 -3.69 16.13
CA SER A 28 -5.92 -3.32 16.82
C SER A 28 -5.77 -2.05 17.68
N LEU A 29 -4.59 -1.81 18.25
CA LEU A 29 -4.28 -0.63 19.05
C LEU A 29 -4.12 0.60 18.15
N ASP A 30 -3.44 0.48 17.01
CA ASP A 30 -3.28 1.57 16.04
C ASP A 30 -4.64 2.06 15.50
N VAL A 31 -5.56 1.13 15.17
CA VAL A 31 -6.94 1.50 14.77
C VAL A 31 -7.68 2.26 15.88
N ILE A 32 -7.53 1.86 17.15
CA ILE A 32 -8.16 2.53 18.29
C ILE A 32 -7.55 3.92 18.51
N LEU A 33 -6.24 4.06 18.39
CA LEU A 33 -5.53 5.33 18.48
C LEU A 33 -5.93 6.28 17.35
N LEU A 34 -5.94 5.81 16.09
CA LEU A 34 -6.33 6.59 14.92
C LEU A 34 -7.78 7.10 15.05
N MET A 35 -8.71 6.23 15.46
CA MET A 35 -10.10 6.62 15.66
C MET A 35 -10.27 7.58 16.85
N GLY A 36 -9.62 7.30 17.98
CA GLY A 36 -9.68 8.14 19.18
C GLY A 36 -9.07 9.54 18.96
N ALA A 37 -7.99 9.64 18.19
CA ALA A 37 -7.36 10.90 17.81
C ALA A 37 -8.25 11.71 16.85
N ALA A 38 -8.92 11.04 15.88
CA ALA A 38 -9.84 11.69 14.96
C ALA A 38 -11.05 12.35 15.67
N LEU A 39 -11.50 11.79 16.80
CA LEU A 39 -12.62 12.34 17.58
C LEU A 39 -12.41 13.82 17.97
N GLY A 40 -11.17 14.24 18.27
CA GLY A 40 -10.89 15.63 18.64
C GLY A 40 -11.23 16.64 17.54
N GLN A 41 -10.83 16.33 16.30
CA GLN A 41 -11.09 17.19 15.14
C GLN A 41 -12.53 17.09 14.63
N ILE A 42 -13.13 15.89 14.70
CA ILE A 42 -14.54 15.68 14.38
C ILE A 42 -15.43 16.44 15.37
N ALA A 43 -15.11 16.42 16.67
CA ALA A 43 -15.85 17.16 17.70
C ALA A 43 -15.81 18.68 17.46
N ILE A 44 -14.61 19.27 17.28
CA ILE A 44 -14.48 20.71 16.97
C ILE A 44 -15.33 21.09 15.74
N SER A 45 -15.26 20.27 14.69
CA SER A 45 -16.01 20.52 13.44
C SER A 45 -17.52 20.41 13.64
N TYR A 46 -17.98 19.43 14.42
CA TYR A 46 -19.39 19.24 14.73
C TYR A 46 -19.96 20.40 15.56
N PHE A 47 -19.25 20.85 16.60
CA PHE A 47 -19.66 22.02 17.39
C PHE A 47 -19.66 23.30 16.55
N SER A 48 -18.69 23.50 15.65
CA SER A 48 -18.70 24.64 14.71
C SER A 48 -19.90 24.59 13.74
N ILE A 49 -20.24 23.42 13.19
CA ILE A 49 -21.45 23.23 12.35
C ILE A 49 -22.71 23.61 13.13
N VAL A 50 -22.87 23.10 14.36
CA VAL A 50 -24.06 23.38 15.19
C VAL A 50 -24.17 24.88 15.51
N ALA A 51 -23.08 25.55 15.88
CA ALA A 51 -23.09 26.99 16.15
C ALA A 51 -23.51 27.80 14.90
N ILE A 52 -22.97 27.48 13.72
CA ILE A 52 -23.26 28.21 12.47
C ILE A 52 -24.71 27.99 12.00
N VAL A 53 -25.22 26.76 12.10
CA VAL A 53 -26.59 26.43 11.68
C VAL A 53 -27.62 27.14 12.56
N VAL A 54 -27.36 27.26 13.88
CA VAL A 54 -28.29 27.92 14.82
C VAL A 54 -28.21 29.45 14.76
N THR A 55 -27.05 30.04 14.43
CA THR A 55 -26.86 31.51 14.40
C THR A 55 -27.26 32.20 13.09
N HIS A 56 -27.83 31.45 12.13
CA HIS A 56 -28.20 31.85 10.76
C HIS A 56 -27.02 32.22 9.83
N PRO A 57 -26.92 31.62 8.62
CA PRO A 57 -25.72 31.67 7.79
C PRO A 57 -25.66 32.87 6.83
N ILE A 58 -25.80 34.10 7.32
CA ILE A 58 -25.90 35.30 6.46
C ILE A 58 -24.52 35.82 5.97
N SER A 59 -23.42 35.36 6.57
CA SER A 59 -22.05 35.78 6.17
C SER A 59 -21.38 34.76 5.22
N MET A 60 -20.62 35.25 4.23
CA MET A 60 -19.85 34.37 3.33
C MET A 60 -18.77 33.58 4.09
N LEU A 61 -18.20 34.16 5.14
CA LEU A 61 -17.25 33.49 6.01
C LEU A 61 -17.89 32.27 6.70
N ASN A 62 -19.11 32.42 7.22
CA ASN A 62 -19.85 31.33 7.88
C ASN A 62 -20.11 30.17 6.90
N SER A 63 -20.44 30.47 5.64
CA SER A 63 -20.60 29.45 4.60
C SER A 63 -19.29 28.71 4.28
N ILE A 64 -18.15 29.42 4.29
CA ILE A 64 -16.83 28.82 4.07
C ILE A 64 -16.45 27.92 5.26
N ILE A 65 -16.67 28.38 6.50
CA ILE A 65 -16.40 27.57 7.71
C ILE A 65 -17.29 26.33 7.74
N LEU A 66 -18.59 26.46 7.42
CA LEU A 66 -19.50 25.33 7.34
C LEU A 66 -19.03 24.29 6.31
N ALA A 67 -18.69 24.74 5.10
CA ALA A 67 -18.16 23.87 4.04
C ALA A 67 -16.83 23.22 4.44
N TYR A 68 -15.95 23.95 5.13
CA TYR A 68 -14.69 23.45 5.67
C TYR A 68 -14.91 22.36 6.73
N SER A 69 -15.76 22.61 7.73
CA SER A 69 -16.06 21.64 8.81
C SER A 69 -16.70 20.36 8.27
N ILE A 70 -17.62 20.47 7.30
CA ILE A 70 -18.19 19.30 6.60
C ILE A 70 -17.10 18.55 5.80
N SER A 71 -16.28 19.26 5.02
CA SER A 71 -15.19 18.67 4.24
C SER A 71 -14.15 17.99 5.13
N LEU A 72 -13.89 18.52 6.32
CA LEU A 72 -12.94 17.99 7.30
C LEU A 72 -13.43 16.67 7.90
N ILE A 73 -14.73 16.57 8.22
CA ILE A 73 -15.36 15.33 8.68
C ILE A 73 -15.27 14.25 7.58
N ILE A 74 -15.69 14.57 6.35
CA ILE A 74 -15.61 13.63 5.22
C ILE A 74 -14.16 13.21 4.96
N GLN A 75 -13.21 14.13 5.08
CA GLN A 75 -11.78 13.86 4.97
C GLN A 75 -11.30 12.85 6.02
N HIS A 76 -11.60 13.05 7.31
CA HIS A 76 -11.15 12.13 8.38
C HIS A 76 -11.79 10.75 8.23
N ILE A 77 -13.09 10.68 7.89
CA ILE A 77 -13.78 9.40 7.66
C ILE A 77 -13.13 8.65 6.50
N SER A 78 -12.98 9.31 5.33
CA SER A 78 -12.40 8.68 4.14
C SER A 78 -10.95 8.23 4.35
N GLN A 79 -10.16 9.04 5.06
CA GLN A 79 -8.77 8.75 5.38
C GLN A 79 -8.63 7.61 6.39
N ASN A 80 -9.48 7.56 7.43
CA ASN A 80 -9.50 6.46 8.38
C ASN A 80 -9.86 5.14 7.70
N ILE A 81 -10.88 5.13 6.83
CA ILE A 81 -11.25 3.93 6.06
C ILE A 81 -10.05 3.43 5.23
N PHE A 82 -9.43 4.32 4.43
CA PHE A 82 -8.27 3.98 3.60
C PHE A 82 -7.10 3.40 4.40
N ILE A 83 -6.79 4.00 5.56
CA ILE A 83 -5.69 3.55 6.42
C ILE A 83 -6.03 2.20 7.07
N ILE A 84 -7.20 2.06 7.69
CA ILE A 84 -7.61 0.83 8.37
C ILE A 84 -7.60 -0.34 7.39
N GLU A 85 -8.16 -0.15 6.20
CA GLU A 85 -8.17 -1.14 5.12
C GLU A 85 -6.76 -1.47 4.60
N GLY A 86 -5.90 -0.45 4.43
CA GLY A 86 -4.50 -0.62 4.04
C GLY A 86 -3.66 -1.41 5.06
N LEU A 87 -3.88 -1.19 6.35
CA LEU A 87 -3.19 -1.91 7.44
C LEU A 87 -3.72 -3.34 7.63
N HIS A 88 -4.95 -3.65 7.20
CA HIS A 88 -5.54 -5.00 7.32
C HIS A 88 -5.15 -5.95 6.17
N ARG A 89 -4.25 -5.51 5.30
CA ARG A 89 -3.93 -6.15 4.03
C ARG A 89 -2.60 -6.89 4.09
N GLN A 90 -2.60 -8.17 3.74
CA GLN A 90 -1.38 -9.00 3.76
C GLN A 90 -0.24 -8.40 2.92
N PRO A 91 0.97 -8.21 3.50
CA PRO A 91 2.18 -8.03 2.73
C PRO A 91 2.54 -9.36 2.05
N LEU A 92 2.76 -9.33 0.73
CA LEU A 92 2.79 -10.53 -0.12
C LEU A 92 4.01 -11.47 0.07
N LEU A 93 4.90 -11.17 1.02
CA LEU A 93 6.13 -11.95 1.26
C LEU A 93 5.87 -13.37 1.76
N MET A 94 4.69 -13.67 2.31
CA MET A 94 4.38 -15.00 2.87
C MET A 94 3.99 -16.06 1.81
N SER A 95 3.85 -15.66 0.53
CA SER A 95 3.58 -16.58 -0.59
C SER A 95 4.82 -17.19 -1.23
N GLU A 96 5.97 -16.50 -1.22
CA GLU A 96 7.21 -17.05 -1.81
C GLU A 96 7.79 -18.18 -0.94
N ASP A 97 7.82 -18.00 0.38
CA ASP A 97 8.29 -19.02 1.32
C ASP A 97 7.42 -20.29 1.31
N SER A 98 6.10 -20.13 1.13
CA SER A 98 5.15 -21.25 1.08
C SER A 98 5.30 -22.12 -0.17
N GLN A 99 5.73 -21.56 -1.31
CA GLN A 99 5.99 -22.34 -2.53
C GLN A 99 7.33 -23.08 -2.50
N LEU A 100 8.37 -22.51 -1.86
CA LEU A 100 9.63 -23.24 -1.63
C LEU A 100 9.45 -24.44 -0.69
N ALA A 101 8.61 -24.31 0.35
CA ALA A 101 8.32 -25.41 1.27
C ALA A 101 7.53 -26.56 0.61
N ALA A 102 6.60 -26.26 -0.29
CA ALA A 102 5.72 -27.25 -0.92
C ALA A 102 6.44 -28.24 -1.85
N HIS A 103 7.61 -27.89 -2.39
CA HIS A 103 8.34 -28.72 -3.35
C HIS A 103 9.24 -29.82 -2.74
N SER A 104 9.36 -29.91 -1.41
CA SER A 104 10.36 -30.78 -0.74
C SER A 104 9.78 -31.98 0.03
N THR A 105 8.58 -32.49 -0.28
CA THR A 105 7.95 -33.59 0.48
C THR A 105 7.39 -34.74 -0.37
N GLN A 106 8.26 -35.61 -0.91
CA GLN A 106 7.95 -37.03 -1.23
C GLN A 106 9.22 -37.91 -1.12
N GLY A 107 9.20 -38.95 -0.26
CA GLY A 107 10.24 -40.01 -0.21
C GLY A 107 10.70 -40.39 1.22
N PRO A 108 10.94 -41.67 1.58
CA PRO A 108 10.79 -42.15 2.97
C PRO A 108 12.13 -42.68 3.60
N PRO A 109 12.21 -43.48 4.71
CA PRO A 109 12.98 -43.01 5.89
C PRO A 109 14.09 -43.92 6.47
N SER A 110 15.17 -43.29 6.97
CA SER A 110 16.15 -43.80 7.98
C SER A 110 17.06 -45.01 7.62
N PRO A 111 18.14 -45.30 8.40
CA PRO A 111 18.73 -44.54 9.53
C PRO A 111 20.28 -44.30 9.45
N GLN A 112 20.73 -43.23 10.14
CA GLN A 112 22.03 -42.98 10.81
C GLN A 112 23.38 -43.52 10.26
N VAL A 113 24.38 -42.63 10.17
CA VAL A 113 25.70 -42.70 10.88
C VAL A 113 26.50 -41.40 10.66
N LEU A 114 27.11 -40.91 11.74
CA LEU A 114 28.20 -39.91 11.84
C LEU A 114 29.25 -40.62 12.75
N PRO A 115 30.60 -40.50 12.61
CA PRO A 115 31.27 -39.20 12.62
C PRO A 115 32.67 -39.01 11.95
N ASN A 116 33.03 -37.71 11.90
CA ASN A 116 34.36 -37.05 12.01
C ASN A 116 35.47 -37.16 10.93
N GLU A 117 35.94 -35.95 10.58
CA GLU A 117 37.33 -35.46 10.49
C GLU A 117 38.46 -36.36 9.93
N ASP A 118 39.14 -35.92 8.86
CA ASP A 118 40.57 -35.57 8.99
C ASP A 118 41.18 -34.69 7.87
N ARG A 119 42.39 -34.22 8.16
CA ARG A 119 43.30 -33.25 7.50
C ARG A 119 43.82 -33.49 6.06
N ALA A 120 44.15 -32.35 5.42
CA ALA A 120 45.43 -32.02 4.73
C ALA A 120 45.74 -32.38 3.24
N LEU A 121 45.92 -31.29 2.47
CA LEU A 121 47.15 -30.88 1.72
C LEU A 121 47.65 -31.66 0.46
N SER A 122 47.41 -31.03 -0.70
CA SER A 122 48.34 -30.80 -1.84
C SER A 122 48.73 -31.87 -2.89
N HIS A 123 48.93 -31.35 -4.12
CA HIS A 123 49.86 -31.77 -5.19
C HIS A 123 49.66 -33.12 -5.92
N LEU A 124 49.35 -33.07 -7.23
CA LEU A 124 50.33 -33.29 -8.32
C LEU A 124 49.70 -33.10 -9.72
N CYS A 125 50.55 -32.91 -10.73
CA CYS A 125 50.19 -32.66 -12.15
C CYS A 125 50.06 -33.98 -12.94
N GLU A 126 49.40 -33.96 -14.11
CA GLU A 126 50.04 -34.26 -15.41
C GLU A 126 49.11 -33.98 -16.62
N GLU A 127 49.73 -33.56 -17.73
CA GLU A 127 49.19 -33.34 -19.08
C GLU A 127 49.57 -34.54 -19.98
N PRO A 128 48.86 -34.85 -21.08
CA PRO A 128 49.45 -34.47 -22.39
C PRO A 128 48.48 -34.17 -23.58
N VAL A 129 48.67 -32.98 -24.17
CA VAL A 129 48.54 -32.55 -25.60
C VAL A 129 49.17 -33.62 -26.58
N PRO A 130 48.81 -33.77 -27.89
CA PRO A 130 48.60 -32.65 -28.83
C PRO A 130 47.71 -32.75 -30.11
N SER A 131 47.31 -31.57 -30.62
CA SER A 131 46.91 -31.26 -32.02
C SER A 131 48.15 -31.03 -32.92
N PRO A 132 48.08 -30.96 -34.28
CA PRO A 132 47.55 -29.78 -35.02
C PRO A 132 46.92 -30.20 -36.40
N ALA A 133 46.82 -29.46 -37.53
CA ALA A 133 47.15 -28.08 -37.96
C ALA A 133 46.28 -27.63 -39.18
N GLY A 134 45.94 -26.33 -39.27
CA GLY A 134 45.57 -25.58 -40.50
C GLY A 134 44.24 -25.93 -41.22
N GLU A 135 43.72 -25.15 -42.15
CA GLU A 135 43.69 -23.71 -42.48
C GLU A 135 42.80 -23.57 -43.75
N GLU A 136 42.36 -22.35 -44.09
CA GLU A 136 41.86 -21.91 -45.44
C GLU A 136 40.42 -22.23 -45.99
N THR A 137 39.60 -21.16 -46.02
CA THR A 137 38.83 -20.53 -47.15
C THR A 137 37.68 -21.18 -47.99
N ASP A 138 36.55 -20.44 -48.00
CA ASP A 138 35.67 -20.01 -49.14
C ASP A 138 34.55 -20.88 -49.79
N LYS A 139 33.45 -20.19 -50.17
CA LYS A 139 32.37 -20.45 -51.17
C LYS A 139 31.37 -21.65 -51.12
N SER A 140 30.10 -21.27 -50.82
CA SER A 140 28.93 -21.20 -51.74
C SER A 140 28.12 -22.44 -52.26
N GLU A 141 26.82 -22.18 -52.47
CA GLU A 141 25.76 -22.92 -53.22
C GLU A 141 25.09 -24.18 -52.58
N LYS A 142 23.82 -24.58 -52.82
CA LYS A 142 22.49 -24.00 -53.16
C LYS A 142 21.49 -25.18 -53.38
N GLU A 143 20.17 -24.93 -53.22
CA GLU A 143 18.98 -25.83 -53.47
C GLU A 143 18.79 -27.01 -52.46
N LYS A 144 17.60 -27.62 -52.23
CA LYS A 144 16.20 -27.41 -52.71
C LYS A 144 15.14 -27.77 -51.62
N CYS A 145 13.86 -27.50 -51.91
CA CYS A 145 12.63 -27.94 -51.23
C CYS A 145 12.24 -29.43 -51.58
N GLU A 146 11.17 -30.09 -51.08
CA GLU A 146 9.94 -29.66 -50.39
C GLU A 146 9.13 -30.81 -49.72
N ASP A 147 8.05 -30.42 -49.01
CA ASP A 147 6.96 -31.21 -48.37
C ASP A 147 7.30 -31.86 -46.99
N SER A 148 6.39 -32.20 -46.06
CA SER A 148 4.91 -32.34 -46.12
C SER A 148 4.14 -31.84 -44.88
N SER A 149 2.92 -31.32 -45.13
CA SER A 149 1.69 -31.20 -44.28
C SER A 149 1.75 -30.70 -42.81
N PRO A 150 0.92 -29.70 -42.40
CA PRO A 150 0.87 -29.18 -41.03
C PRO A 150 -0.04 -30.00 -40.10
N ASN A 151 0.45 -30.29 -38.88
CA ASN A 151 -0.30 -30.96 -37.81
C ASN A 151 -1.40 -30.05 -37.24
N MET A 152 -2.67 -30.43 -37.41
CA MET A 152 -3.84 -29.60 -37.08
C MET A 152 -4.23 -29.60 -35.59
N ASP A 153 -3.74 -30.55 -34.78
CA ASP A 153 -4.02 -30.63 -33.34
C ASP A 153 -3.12 -29.69 -32.50
N ASN A 154 -2.03 -29.20 -33.10
CA ASN A 154 -1.14 -28.23 -32.46
C ASN A 154 -1.67 -26.78 -32.54
N LEU A 155 -2.72 -26.51 -33.30
CA LEU A 155 -3.24 -25.15 -33.46
C LEU A 155 -4.09 -24.72 -32.27
N GLU A 156 -5.07 -25.53 -31.86
CA GLU A 156 -5.89 -25.27 -30.66
C GLU A 156 -5.02 -25.23 -29.39
N THR A 157 -4.14 -26.22 -29.22
CA THR A 157 -3.19 -26.29 -28.10
C THR A 157 -2.27 -25.05 -28.01
N ARG A 158 -1.87 -24.48 -29.16
CA ARG A 158 -1.07 -23.24 -29.21
C ARG A 158 -1.93 -22.01 -28.93
N GLN A 159 -3.16 -21.97 -29.43
CA GLN A 159 -4.09 -20.85 -29.31
C GLN A 159 -4.63 -20.70 -27.88
N GLU A 160 -4.88 -21.80 -27.17
CA GLU A 160 -5.23 -21.81 -25.74
C GLU A 160 -4.03 -21.39 -24.88
N LYS A 161 -2.83 -21.93 -25.16
CA LYS A 161 -1.60 -21.51 -24.46
C LYS A 161 -1.28 -20.02 -24.68
N GLN A 162 -1.68 -19.45 -25.82
CA GLN A 162 -1.52 -18.04 -26.13
C GLN A 162 -2.62 -17.17 -25.49
N SER A 163 -3.87 -17.63 -25.42
CA SER A 163 -4.95 -16.90 -24.73
C SER A 163 -4.72 -16.82 -23.21
N VAL A 164 -4.27 -17.93 -22.60
CA VAL A 164 -3.87 -17.99 -21.17
C VAL A 164 -2.64 -17.12 -20.89
N SER A 165 -1.71 -17.00 -21.84
CA SER A 165 -0.57 -16.08 -21.74
C SER A 165 -1.02 -14.60 -21.76
N TRP A 166 -1.97 -14.23 -22.63
CA TRP A 166 -2.50 -12.87 -22.68
C TRP A 166 -3.30 -12.49 -21.42
N THR A 167 -4.11 -13.40 -20.86
CA THR A 167 -4.83 -13.12 -19.60
C THR A 167 -3.88 -12.98 -18.42
N TYR A 168 -2.83 -13.81 -18.35
CA TYR A 168 -1.74 -13.66 -17.37
C TYR A 168 -1.04 -12.30 -17.49
N ILE A 169 -0.61 -11.90 -18.68
CA ILE A 169 0.08 -10.60 -18.92
C ILE A 169 -0.85 -9.42 -18.57
N GLN A 170 -2.14 -9.51 -18.93
CA GLN A 170 -3.15 -8.50 -18.59
C GLN A 170 -3.32 -8.39 -17.06
N ALA A 171 -3.41 -9.52 -16.34
CA ALA A 171 -3.53 -9.56 -14.89
C ALA A 171 -2.29 -9.00 -14.18
N TYR A 172 -1.08 -9.41 -14.59
CA TYR A 172 0.18 -8.90 -14.04
C TYR A 172 0.34 -7.39 -14.25
N ARG A 173 -0.03 -6.88 -15.44
CA ARG A 173 -0.04 -5.44 -15.71
C ARG A 173 -1.04 -4.70 -14.83
N HIS A 174 -2.20 -5.28 -14.56
CA HIS A 174 -3.24 -4.70 -13.70
C HIS A 174 -2.83 -4.65 -12.22
N LEU A 175 -2.25 -5.73 -11.68
CA LEU A 175 -1.68 -5.73 -10.32
C LEU A 175 -0.59 -4.66 -10.17
N ASN A 176 0.35 -4.60 -11.13
CA ASN A 176 1.45 -3.63 -11.08
C ASN A 176 0.97 -2.17 -11.19
N TRP A 177 -0.09 -1.91 -11.96
CA TRP A 177 -0.69 -0.58 -12.03
C TRP A 177 -1.39 -0.19 -10.73
N LYS A 178 -2.17 -1.09 -10.10
CA LYS A 178 -2.83 -0.84 -8.82
C LYS A 178 -1.84 -0.52 -7.70
N ARG A 179 -0.77 -1.32 -7.56
CA ARG A 179 0.29 -1.06 -6.56
C ARG A 179 0.96 0.29 -6.77
N ARG A 180 1.24 0.64 -8.03
CA ARG A 180 1.81 1.95 -8.38
C ARG A 180 0.85 3.09 -8.01
N ALA A 181 -0.44 2.96 -8.34
CA ALA A 181 -1.47 3.92 -7.95
C ALA A 181 -1.57 4.07 -6.43
N LEU A 182 -1.57 2.97 -5.66
CA LEU A 182 -1.58 3.00 -4.19
C LEU A 182 -0.33 3.68 -3.61
N LYS A 183 0.86 3.44 -4.18
CA LYS A 183 2.09 4.14 -3.79
C LYS A 183 2.04 5.63 -4.08
N GLU A 184 1.59 6.03 -5.27
CA GLU A 184 1.45 7.44 -5.65
C GLU A 184 0.38 8.15 -4.78
N ILE A 185 -0.76 7.50 -4.50
CA ILE A 185 -1.82 7.99 -3.61
C ILE A 185 -1.32 8.12 -2.16
N SER A 186 -0.66 7.09 -1.61
CA SER A 186 -0.17 7.14 -0.23
C SER A 186 0.93 8.19 -0.07
N SER A 187 1.87 8.30 -1.03
CA SER A 187 2.90 9.34 -1.03
C SER A 187 2.29 10.76 -1.01
N PHE A 188 1.26 11.00 -1.84
CA PHE A 188 0.50 12.25 -1.81
C PHE A 188 -0.17 12.51 -0.44
N LEU A 189 -0.82 11.50 0.13
CA LEU A 189 -1.48 11.63 1.44
C LEU A 189 -0.50 11.87 2.58
N ILE A 190 0.69 11.24 2.57
CA ILE A 190 1.77 11.50 3.54
C ILE A 190 2.18 12.97 3.48
N MET A 191 2.48 13.49 2.28
CA MET A 191 2.90 14.89 2.10
C MET A 191 1.82 15.87 2.56
N CYS A 192 0.55 15.62 2.24
CA CYS A 192 -0.55 16.44 2.73
C CYS A 192 -0.73 16.37 4.26
N ASN A 193 -0.57 15.20 4.88
CA ASN A 193 -0.65 15.09 6.34
C ASN A 193 0.49 15.82 7.04
N ILE A 194 1.72 15.77 6.51
CA ILE A 194 2.86 16.52 7.06
C ILE A 194 2.59 18.04 7.01
N ILE A 195 2.08 18.56 5.88
CA ILE A 195 1.71 19.98 5.76
C ILE A 195 0.61 20.36 6.76
N LEU A 196 -0.43 19.52 6.88
CA LEU A 196 -1.54 19.71 7.83
C LEU A 196 -1.19 19.37 9.28
N TRP A 197 -0.01 18.82 9.55
CA TRP A 197 0.55 18.62 10.89
C TRP A 197 1.33 19.86 11.35
N ILE A 198 2.14 20.43 10.45
CA ILE A 198 2.93 21.64 10.69
C ILE A 198 2.01 22.86 10.91
N MET A 199 0.97 23.02 10.09
CA MET A 199 0.06 24.18 10.17
C MET A 199 -0.55 24.41 11.57
N PRO A 200 -1.21 23.43 12.23
CA PRO A 200 -1.71 23.61 13.59
C PRO A 200 -0.63 23.55 14.68
N SER A 201 0.59 23.05 14.38
CA SER A 201 1.67 22.98 15.38
C SER A 201 2.45 24.29 15.52
N PHE A 202 2.49 25.11 14.47
CA PHE A 202 3.29 26.36 14.42
C PHE A 202 2.54 27.59 13.90
N GLY A 203 1.32 27.43 13.37
CA GLY A 203 0.51 28.51 12.82
C GLY A 203 -0.45 29.15 13.82
N ALA A 204 -0.98 30.32 13.47
CA ALA A 204 -2.13 30.89 14.16
C ALA A 204 -3.34 29.95 14.02
N HIS A 205 -4.13 29.79 15.10
CA HIS A 205 -5.29 28.92 15.12
C HIS A 205 -6.58 29.71 14.77
N PRO A 206 -7.05 29.72 13.50
CA PRO A 206 -8.22 30.53 13.10
C PRO A 206 -9.52 30.13 13.83
N VAL A 207 -9.58 28.90 14.35
CA VAL A 207 -10.67 28.34 15.16
C VAL A 207 -10.86 29.11 16.48
N PHE A 208 -9.83 29.79 16.99
CA PHE A 208 -9.98 30.71 18.13
C PHE A 208 -10.34 32.14 17.69
N GLU A 209 -9.97 32.58 16.49
CA GLU A 209 -10.23 33.95 16.03
C GLU A 209 -11.69 34.17 15.60
N ASN A 210 -12.40 33.12 15.18
CA ASN A 210 -13.83 33.17 14.98
C ASN A 210 -14.56 33.41 16.32
N GLY A 211 -15.09 34.63 16.49
CA GLY A 211 -15.87 35.02 17.67
C GLY A 211 -17.26 34.38 17.77
N ILE A 212 -17.67 33.56 16.79
CA ILE A 212 -19.03 33.00 16.68
C ILE A 212 -19.19 31.82 17.62
N GLU A 213 -18.29 30.84 17.58
CA GLU A 213 -18.32 29.70 18.50
C GLU A 213 -18.08 30.15 19.95
N LYS A 214 -17.25 31.19 20.15
CA LYS A 214 -17.05 31.86 21.45
C LYS A 214 -18.31 32.55 21.98
N SER A 215 -19.11 33.19 21.13
CA SER A 215 -20.34 33.88 21.56
C SER A 215 -21.52 32.92 21.75
N PHE A 216 -21.55 31.81 20.99
CA PHE A 216 -22.60 30.79 21.09
C PHE A 216 -22.42 29.84 22.29
N TYR A 217 -21.23 29.27 22.49
CA TYR A 217 -20.96 28.32 23.59
C TYR A 217 -20.41 28.98 24.87
N GLY A 218 -20.01 30.25 24.78
CA GLY A 218 -19.23 30.92 25.81
C GLY A 218 -17.74 30.55 25.77
N TYR A 219 -16.89 31.48 26.21
CA TYR A 219 -15.43 31.34 26.14
C TYR A 219 -14.91 30.06 26.80
N SER A 220 -15.36 29.75 28.03
CA SER A 220 -14.85 28.60 28.80
C SER A 220 -15.13 27.25 28.12
N THR A 221 -16.37 27.06 27.64
CA THR A 221 -16.79 25.83 26.94
C THR A 221 -16.03 25.65 25.64
N TRP A 222 -15.94 26.69 24.80
CA TRP A 222 -15.21 26.61 23.53
C TRP A 222 -13.72 26.41 23.75
N PHE A 223 -13.13 27.12 24.72
CA PHE A 223 -11.74 26.93 25.12
C PHE A 223 -11.46 25.49 25.52
N ALA A 224 -12.31 24.86 26.34
CA ALA A 224 -12.16 23.45 26.72
C ALA A 224 -12.23 22.49 25.51
N ILE A 225 -13.22 22.66 24.63
CA ILE A 225 -13.38 21.84 23.41
C ILE A 225 -12.14 21.93 22.52
N VAL A 226 -11.65 23.15 22.25
CA VAL A 226 -10.53 23.37 21.33
C VAL A 226 -9.19 22.92 21.95
N ASN A 227 -8.96 23.13 23.26
CA ASN A 227 -7.77 22.63 23.94
C ASN A 227 -7.73 21.09 24.04
N PHE A 228 -8.87 20.41 24.01
CA PHE A 228 -8.92 18.94 23.91
C PHE A 228 -8.71 18.46 22.46
N GLY A 229 -9.41 19.08 21.50
CA GLY A 229 -9.41 18.61 20.11
C GLY A 229 -8.19 19.00 19.26
N LEU A 230 -7.48 20.09 19.58
CA LEU A 230 -6.26 20.47 18.85
C LEU A 230 -5.09 19.51 19.08
N PRO A 231 -4.69 19.16 20.32
CA PRO A 231 -3.62 18.18 20.54
C PRO A 231 -3.95 16.81 19.95
N LEU A 232 -5.20 16.36 20.06
CA LEU A 232 -5.67 15.13 19.41
C LEU A 232 -5.57 15.20 17.89
N GLY A 233 -5.84 16.36 17.28
CA GLY A 233 -5.65 16.57 15.84
C GLY A 233 -4.19 16.55 15.39
N VAL A 234 -3.29 17.14 16.18
CA VAL A 234 -1.84 17.07 15.94
C VAL A 234 -1.35 15.62 16.05
N PHE A 235 -1.78 14.90 17.10
CA PHE A 235 -1.47 13.48 17.29
C PHE A 235 -2.06 12.60 16.17
N TYR A 236 -3.29 12.86 15.72
CA TYR A 236 -3.91 12.17 14.58
C TYR A 236 -3.06 12.30 13.32
N ARG A 237 -2.60 13.52 12.98
CA ARG A 237 -1.77 13.75 11.80
C ARG A 237 -0.41 13.05 11.90
N MET A 238 0.20 13.05 13.08
CA MET A 238 1.45 12.34 13.36
C MET A 238 1.29 10.83 13.18
N HIS A 239 0.30 10.22 13.86
CA HIS A 239 0.05 8.78 13.81
C HIS A 239 -0.32 8.32 12.39
N SER A 240 -1.23 9.04 11.73
CA SER A 240 -1.62 8.76 10.35
C SER A 240 -0.47 8.83 9.34
N VAL A 241 0.60 9.61 9.59
CA VAL A 241 1.80 9.59 8.73
C VAL A 241 2.58 8.29 8.90
N GLY A 242 2.65 7.75 10.12
CA GLY A 242 3.22 6.43 10.39
C GLY A 242 2.44 5.33 9.67
N ASP A 243 1.13 5.28 9.87
CA ASP A 243 0.26 4.27 9.24
C ASP A 243 0.34 4.32 7.71
N LEU A 244 0.28 5.53 7.12
CA LEU A 244 0.38 5.71 5.67
C LEU A 244 1.76 5.29 5.13
N LEU A 245 2.84 5.46 5.91
CA LEU A 245 4.17 5.00 5.53
C LEU A 245 4.25 3.46 5.52
N GLU A 246 3.58 2.78 6.45
CA GLU A 246 3.44 1.32 6.43
C GLU A 246 2.64 0.85 5.21
N VAL A 247 1.51 1.48 4.92
CA VAL A 247 0.70 1.23 3.70
C VAL A 247 1.51 1.49 2.43
N TYR A 248 2.31 2.55 2.38
CA TYR A 248 3.19 2.86 1.24
C TYR A 248 4.28 1.79 1.01
N ARG A 249 4.82 1.20 2.08
CA ARG A 249 5.81 0.12 1.99
C ARG A 249 5.18 -1.23 1.61
N SER A 250 3.94 -1.47 1.99
CA SER A 250 3.21 -2.74 1.79
C SER A 250 2.47 -2.87 0.45
N ALA A 251 2.33 -1.77 -0.30
CA ALA A 251 1.73 -1.73 -1.65
C ALA A 251 2.66 -2.30 -2.74
#